data_AF-A0A5Q0GX42-F1
#
_entry.id   AF-A0A5Q0GX42-F1
#
_cell.length_a   1.000
_cell.length_b   1.000
_cell.length_c   1.000
_cell.angle_alpha   90.00
_cell.angle_beta   90.00
_cell.angle_gamma   90.00
#
_symmetry.space_group_name_H-M   'P 1'
#
loop_
_entity.id
_entity.type
_entity.pdbx_description
1 polymer ?
#
loop_
_entity_poly.entity_id
_entity_poly.type
_entity_poly.pdbx_seq_one_letter_code
_entity_poly.pdbx_strand_id
1 'polypeptide(L)'
;MRGKPRLSTPYSALLWPAVGALGLGGLGVVCYGLAQADVLQAVAVGLLVSLAAASVGALVGFVFGIPRRVENSPVAAQRVYAGNTNLEQVSDWIVKIIIALGLIELNSLATWFGRLSRTLGAALGPAPGSTAVAAGAMAFFAPAGFLVGYLWTRTAFTEALDAGERVVPVAASLTNVQEIVTRTVRQASSDVGMSAFEDGLDHREPVHTAPPHEVASTSDLVVLWREIEDVLAGLLYPLDGADLAPEEIMELLQRRGVLEPRLAQELSHIAEAARQAAAGGRPAEEDRTAVRVRGAAVVAELAKLRRVAPRLFERHVLHTLRETARAGWRVLADPSFDGVGADAMVAAGDRTVVVEVKVLTGRVGGRTRDLFAWLNRLPPDKPVLLVLAGDRSTAPDVPSRYRRGAVRVLMWDAEADHLADAVAELLADQDPATLPASGPAAP
;
A
#
# COMPACT_ATOMS: atom_id res chain seq x y z
N MET A 1 15.82 8.41 -0.69
CA MET A 1 15.56 8.23 -2.13
C MET A 1 14.14 7.71 -2.30
N ARG A 2 13.20 8.56 -2.76
CA ARG A 2 11.78 8.19 -2.92
C ARG A 2 11.60 7.26 -4.12
N GLY A 3 11.17 6.03 -3.89
CA GLY A 3 10.76 5.11 -4.94
C GLY A 3 9.54 5.67 -5.66
N LYS A 4 9.73 6.11 -6.90
CA LYS A 4 8.60 6.33 -7.81
C LYS A 4 7.90 4.99 -8.02
N PRO A 5 6.57 4.88 -7.87
CA PRO A 5 5.86 3.68 -8.27
C PRO A 5 6.07 3.50 -9.77
N ARG A 6 6.74 2.41 -10.16
CA ARG A 6 6.83 2.00 -11.57
C ARG A 6 5.44 1.54 -11.98
N LEU A 7 4.66 2.46 -12.54
CA LEU A 7 3.44 2.17 -13.30
C LEU A 7 3.83 1.49 -14.61
N SER A 8 4.25 0.22 -14.57
CA SER A 8 4.45 -0.57 -15.78
C SER A 8 3.17 -1.31 -16.14
N THR A 9 2.12 -0.55 -16.45
CA THR A 9 1.04 -1.05 -17.31
C THR A 9 1.60 -1.09 -18.74
N PRO A 10 1.46 -2.20 -19.51
CA PRO A 10 2.08 -2.36 -20.83
C PRO A 10 1.74 -1.26 -21.86
N TYR A 11 0.67 -0.49 -21.63
CA TYR A 11 0.24 0.59 -22.53
C TYR A 11 1.07 1.89 -22.41
N SER A 12 1.70 2.15 -21.25
CA SER A 12 2.61 3.30 -21.09
C SER A 12 3.86 3.19 -21.97
N ALA A 13 4.23 1.96 -22.35
CA ALA A 13 5.35 1.68 -23.24
C ALA A 13 5.10 2.13 -24.70
N LEU A 14 3.85 2.33 -25.12
CA LEU A 14 3.49 2.75 -26.47
C LEU A 14 3.25 4.26 -26.60
N LEU A 15 2.84 4.93 -25.52
CA LEU A 15 2.59 6.38 -25.52
C LEU A 15 3.89 7.18 -25.75
N TRP A 16 4.96 6.83 -25.04
CA TRP A 16 6.24 7.57 -25.13
C TRP A 16 6.91 7.48 -26.51
N PRO A 17 6.97 6.32 -27.19
CA PRO A 17 7.42 6.26 -28.57
C PRO A 17 6.59 7.12 -29.52
N ALA A 18 5.26 7.18 -29.35
CA ALA A 18 4.39 8.01 -30.18
C ALA A 18 4.65 9.52 -29.98
N VAL A 19 4.85 9.95 -28.73
CA VAL A 19 5.29 11.33 -28.41
C VAL A 19 6.69 11.59 -28.99
N GLY A 20 7.60 10.63 -28.89
CA GLY A 20 8.94 10.71 -29.48
C GLY A 20 8.90 10.87 -31.01
N ALA A 21 7.98 10.18 -31.69
CA ALA A 21 7.79 10.32 -33.13
C ALA A 21 7.33 11.74 -33.54
N LEU A 22 6.43 12.36 -32.77
CA LEU A 22 6.06 13.77 -32.98
C LEU A 22 7.27 14.70 -32.82
N GLY A 23 8.10 14.47 -31.79
CA GLY A 23 9.32 15.23 -31.56
C GLY A 23 10.32 15.10 -32.71
N LEU A 24 10.55 13.87 -33.20
CA LEU A 24 11.42 13.60 -34.36
C LEU A 24 10.90 14.26 -35.65
N GLY A 25 9.58 14.20 -35.89
CA GLY A 25 8.97 14.92 -37.00
C GLY A 25 9.17 16.44 -36.88
N GLY A 26 9.07 16.97 -35.65
CA GLY A 26 9.27 18.41 -35.37
C GLY A 26 10.70 18.84 -35.66
N LEU A 27 11.68 18.02 -35.25
CA LEU A 27 13.09 18.22 -35.60
C LEU A 27 13.30 18.20 -37.12
N GLY A 28 12.64 17.31 -37.86
CA GLY A 28 12.68 17.30 -39.32
C GLY A 28 12.19 18.61 -39.95
N VAL A 29 11.11 19.18 -39.42
CA VAL A 29 10.58 20.48 -39.85
C VAL A 29 11.55 21.62 -39.53
N VAL A 30 12.18 21.61 -38.35
CA VAL A 30 13.21 22.60 -37.98
C VAL A 30 14.42 22.49 -38.90
N CYS A 31 14.94 21.29 -39.14
CA CYS A 31 16.06 21.06 -40.06
C CYS A 31 15.75 21.57 -41.48
N TYR A 32 14.52 21.35 -41.97
CA TYR A 32 14.09 21.91 -43.24
C TYR A 32 14.07 23.44 -43.23
N GLY A 33 13.52 24.05 -42.17
CA GLY A 33 13.44 25.51 -42.02
C GLY A 33 14.80 26.18 -41.91
N LEU A 34 15.77 25.56 -41.24
CA LEU A 34 17.16 26.02 -41.15
C LEU A 34 17.87 26.06 -42.51
N ALA A 35 17.39 25.28 -43.49
CA ALA A 35 17.91 25.29 -44.86
C ALA A 35 17.23 26.34 -45.77
N GLN A 36 16.28 27.12 -45.26
CA GLN A 36 15.58 28.15 -46.04
C GLN A 36 16.25 29.52 -45.91
N ALA A 37 16.02 30.39 -46.91
CA ALA A 37 16.52 31.77 -46.90
C ALA A 37 15.90 32.60 -45.76
N ASP A 38 14.60 32.43 -45.51
CA ASP A 38 13.93 32.99 -44.34
C ASP A 38 13.70 31.88 -43.30
N VAL A 39 14.73 31.66 -42.49
CA VAL A 39 14.76 30.59 -41.48
C VAL A 39 13.62 30.75 -40.47
N LEU A 40 13.40 31.97 -39.98
CA LEU A 40 12.42 32.21 -38.92
C LEU A 40 11.00 31.95 -39.41
N GLN A 41 10.67 32.46 -40.60
CA GLN A 41 9.36 32.21 -41.21
C GLN A 41 9.14 30.72 -41.48
N ALA A 42 10.11 30.04 -42.11
CA ALA A 42 9.97 28.64 -42.48
C ALA A 42 9.80 27.72 -41.25
N VAL A 43 10.60 27.95 -40.20
CA VAL A 43 10.49 27.21 -38.94
C VAL A 43 9.15 27.51 -38.24
N ALA A 44 8.76 28.78 -38.14
CA ALA A 44 7.51 29.16 -37.47
C ALA A 44 6.27 28.58 -38.17
N VAL A 45 6.17 28.76 -39.50
CA VAL A 45 5.07 28.22 -40.29
C VAL A 45 5.04 26.70 -40.23
N GLY A 46 6.20 26.04 -40.35
CA GLY A 46 6.30 24.59 -40.28
C GLY A 46 5.80 24.04 -38.95
N LEU A 47 6.28 24.60 -37.83
CA LEU A 47 5.85 24.17 -36.50
C LEU A 47 4.37 24.45 -36.24
N LEU A 48 3.83 25.58 -36.71
CA LEU A 48 2.41 25.90 -36.59
C LEU A 48 1.54 24.90 -37.36
N VAL A 49 1.92 24.56 -38.60
CA VAL A 49 1.20 23.56 -39.41
C VAL A 49 1.26 22.18 -38.74
N SER A 50 2.42 21.76 -38.28
CA SER A 50 2.60 20.50 -37.55
C SER A 50 1.78 20.44 -36.26
N LEU A 51 1.79 21.52 -35.47
CA LEU A 51 1.03 21.60 -34.22
C LEU A 51 -0.48 21.60 -34.47
N ALA A 52 -0.95 22.34 -35.48
CA ALA A 52 -2.36 22.36 -35.85
C ALA A 52 -2.83 20.97 -36.29
N ALA A 53 -2.07 20.29 -37.16
CA ALA A 53 -2.37 18.93 -37.60
C ALA A 53 -2.38 17.94 -36.42
N ALA A 54 -1.36 17.99 -35.56
CA ALA A 54 -1.29 17.16 -34.36
C ALA A 54 -2.44 17.41 -33.38
N SER A 55 -2.85 18.67 -33.19
CA SER A 55 -3.93 19.04 -32.28
C SER A 55 -5.28 18.55 -32.78
N VAL A 56 -5.55 18.69 -34.08
CA VAL A 56 -6.78 18.15 -34.70
C VAL A 56 -6.78 16.62 -34.56
N GLY A 57 -5.67 15.97 -34.89
CA GLY A 57 -5.51 14.53 -34.69
C GLY A 57 -5.78 14.13 -33.24
N ALA A 58 -5.12 14.78 -32.28
CA ALA A 58 -5.23 14.47 -30.86
C ALA A 58 -6.63 14.69 -30.30
N LEU A 59 -7.34 15.74 -30.74
CA LEU A 59 -8.73 15.98 -30.37
C LEU A 59 -9.64 14.84 -30.85
N VAL A 60 -9.45 14.41 -32.10
CA VAL A 60 -10.18 13.27 -32.65
C VAL A 60 -9.84 12.00 -31.85
N GLY A 61 -8.55 11.72 -31.65
CA GLY A 61 -8.07 10.59 -30.86
C GLY A 61 -8.63 10.58 -29.43
N PHE A 62 -8.72 11.75 -28.79
CA PHE A 62 -9.34 11.94 -27.50
C PHE A 62 -10.79 11.49 -27.51
N VAL A 63 -11.62 12.01 -28.44
CA VAL A 63 -13.05 11.64 -28.56
C VAL A 63 -13.22 10.13 -28.73
N PHE A 64 -12.37 9.48 -29.53
CA PHE A 64 -12.39 8.02 -29.70
C PHE A 64 -11.88 7.24 -28.49
N GLY A 65 -11.03 7.86 -27.67
CA GLY A 65 -10.43 7.27 -26.48
C GLY A 65 -11.27 7.39 -25.22
N ILE A 66 -12.34 8.21 -25.20
CA ILE A 66 -13.17 8.44 -24.02
C ILE A 66 -13.71 7.10 -23.49
N PRO A 67 -13.38 6.73 -22.23
CA PRO A 67 -13.86 5.49 -21.64
C PRO A 67 -15.37 5.59 -21.34
N ARG A 68 -16.06 4.45 -21.36
CA ARG A 68 -17.49 4.39 -21.00
C ARG A 68 -17.62 3.98 -19.53
N ARG A 69 -18.54 4.63 -18.82
CA ARG A 69 -18.91 4.24 -17.46
C ARG A 69 -19.68 2.93 -17.50
N VAL A 70 -19.35 1.99 -16.62
CA VAL A 70 -20.07 0.72 -16.51
C VAL A 70 -21.26 0.93 -15.56
N GLU A 71 -22.45 1.07 -16.13
CA GLU A 71 -23.69 1.16 -15.34
C GLU A 71 -24.14 -0.25 -14.93
N ASN A 72 -24.28 -0.48 -13.63
CA ASN A 72 -24.68 -1.75 -12.97
C ASN A 72 -23.62 -2.85 -12.98
N SER A 73 -22.54 -2.68 -12.22
CA SER A 73 -21.71 -3.81 -11.80
C SER A 73 -22.19 -4.33 -10.44
N PRO A 74 -22.81 -5.52 -10.36
CA PRO A 74 -23.06 -6.16 -9.09
C PRO A 74 -21.72 -6.74 -8.63
N VAL A 75 -21.32 -6.40 -7.40
CA VAL A 75 -20.09 -6.83 -6.72
C VAL A 75 -18.84 -6.00 -7.06
N ALA A 76 -18.40 -5.18 -6.10
CA ALA A 76 -17.01 -4.75 -5.85
C ALA A 76 -16.05 -4.67 -7.07
N ALA A 77 -16.45 -3.98 -8.14
CA ALA A 77 -15.59 -3.86 -9.32
C ALA A 77 -14.50 -2.81 -9.09
N GLN A 78 -13.24 -3.24 -9.10
CA GLN A 78 -12.03 -2.42 -9.00
C GLN A 78 -11.86 -1.36 -10.12
N ARG A 79 -12.74 -1.33 -11.14
CA ARG A 79 -12.75 -0.35 -12.24
C ARG A 79 -14.18 0.13 -12.49
N VAL A 80 -14.36 1.45 -12.47
CA VAL A 80 -15.65 2.11 -12.72
C VAL A 80 -15.80 2.43 -14.22
N TYR A 81 -14.67 2.54 -14.91
CA TYR A 81 -14.58 2.79 -16.34
C TYR A 81 -14.08 1.58 -17.12
N ALA A 82 -14.74 1.27 -18.25
CA ALA A 82 -14.33 0.24 -19.19
C ALA A 82 -13.84 0.83 -20.51
N GLY A 83 -12.88 0.14 -21.13
CA GLY A 83 -12.38 0.48 -22.46
C GLY A 83 -13.50 0.44 -23.50
N ASN A 84 -13.56 1.47 -24.33
CA ASN A 84 -14.60 1.62 -25.33
C ASN A 84 -14.30 0.77 -26.59
N THR A 85 -15.28 -0.02 -27.06
CA THR A 85 -15.20 -0.79 -28.32
C THR A 85 -15.43 0.06 -29.57
N ASN A 86 -15.54 1.38 -29.43
CA ASN A 86 -15.71 2.33 -30.52
C ASN A 86 -14.76 2.10 -31.71
N LEU A 87 -13.47 1.82 -31.49
CA LEU A 87 -12.55 1.56 -32.61
C LEU A 87 -12.84 0.27 -33.37
N GLU A 88 -13.30 -0.77 -32.68
CA GLU A 88 -13.67 -2.04 -33.31
C GLU A 88 -14.89 -1.83 -34.22
N GLN A 89 -15.91 -1.12 -33.72
CA GLN A 89 -17.12 -0.79 -34.47
C GLN A 89 -16.84 0.18 -35.63
N VAL A 90 -16.00 1.19 -35.40
CA VAL A 90 -15.68 2.20 -36.41
C VAL A 90 -14.70 1.67 -37.45
N SER A 91 -13.82 0.71 -37.12
CA SER A 91 -12.94 0.06 -38.10
C SER A 91 -13.75 -0.66 -39.19
N ASP A 92 -14.83 -1.35 -38.80
CA ASP A 92 -15.76 -1.97 -39.75
C ASP A 92 -16.45 -0.92 -40.66
N TRP A 93 -16.77 0.26 -40.12
CA TRP A 93 -17.36 1.35 -40.89
C TRP A 93 -16.35 2.10 -41.76
N ILE A 94 -15.10 2.27 -41.30
CA ILE A 94 -14.04 2.93 -42.06
C ILE A 94 -13.71 2.14 -43.32
N VAL A 95 -13.66 0.81 -43.26
CA VAL A 95 -13.45 -0.02 -44.46
C VAL A 95 -14.58 0.19 -45.48
N LYS A 96 -15.84 0.24 -45.01
CA LYS A 96 -17.01 0.50 -45.87
C LYS A 96 -16.98 1.92 -46.45
N ILE A 97 -16.57 2.93 -45.68
CA ILE A 97 -16.41 4.30 -46.14
C ILE A 97 -15.24 4.43 -47.13
N ILE A 98 -14.09 3.81 -46.89
CA ILE A 98 -12.95 3.86 -47.82
C ILE A 98 -13.35 3.24 -49.16
N ILE A 99 -14.08 2.13 -49.15
CA ILE A 99 -14.63 1.53 -50.38
C ILE A 99 -15.67 2.47 -51.01
N ALA A 100 -16.62 3.00 -50.25
CA ALA A 100 -17.73 3.82 -50.77
C ALA A 100 -17.31 5.22 -51.24
N LEU A 101 -16.59 6.00 -50.42
CA LEU A 101 -16.00 7.29 -50.80
C LEU A 101 -14.91 7.10 -51.87
N GLY A 102 -14.24 5.94 -51.86
CA GLY A 102 -13.30 5.48 -52.88
C GLY A 102 -13.86 5.54 -54.29
N LEU A 103 -15.14 5.22 -54.43
CA LEU A 103 -15.83 5.17 -55.71
C LEU A 103 -16.36 6.54 -56.20
N ILE A 104 -16.42 7.58 -55.35
CA ILE A 104 -17.16 8.82 -55.69
C ILE A 104 -16.36 10.12 -55.45
N GLU A 105 -15.59 10.26 -54.36
CA GLU A 105 -15.08 11.60 -53.93
C GLU A 105 -13.59 11.67 -53.55
N LEU A 106 -12.83 10.56 -53.64
CA LEU A 106 -11.38 10.59 -53.31
C LEU A 106 -10.60 11.64 -54.12
N ASN A 107 -10.99 11.86 -55.37
CA ASN A 107 -10.33 12.85 -56.23
C ASN A 107 -10.54 14.29 -55.72
N SER A 108 -11.73 14.60 -55.19
CA SER A 108 -12.04 15.91 -54.61
C SER A 108 -11.21 16.17 -53.35
N LEU A 109 -11.06 15.15 -52.49
CA LEU A 109 -10.22 15.23 -51.28
C LEU A 109 -8.75 15.42 -51.63
N ALA A 110 -8.23 14.64 -52.59
CA ALA A 110 -6.84 14.77 -53.06
C ALA A 110 -6.59 16.16 -53.67
N THR A 111 -7.55 16.69 -54.42
CA THR A 111 -7.46 18.04 -55.01
C THR A 111 -7.49 19.13 -53.95
N TRP A 112 -8.33 19.01 -52.92
CA TRP A 112 -8.35 19.93 -51.78
C TRP A 112 -7.04 19.88 -50.99
N PHE A 113 -6.57 18.67 -50.65
CA PHE A 113 -5.31 18.47 -49.92
C PHE A 113 -4.11 19.01 -50.71
N GLY A 114 -4.07 18.79 -52.03
CA GLY A 114 -3.05 19.34 -52.91
C GLY A 114 -3.07 20.87 -52.98
N ARG A 115 -4.26 21.49 -53.00
CA ARG A 115 -4.40 22.96 -52.91
C ARG A 115 -3.88 23.48 -51.57
N LEU A 116 -4.31 22.90 -50.47
CA LEU A 116 -3.88 23.30 -49.13
C LEU A 116 -2.36 23.15 -48.96
N SER A 117 -1.80 22.03 -49.41
CA SER A 117 -0.36 21.75 -49.35
C SER A 117 0.45 22.77 -50.16
N ARG A 118 -0.05 23.22 -51.32
CA ARG A 118 0.61 24.27 -52.10
C ARG A 118 0.54 25.62 -51.42
N THR A 119 -0.61 25.99 -50.84
CA THR A 119 -0.77 27.25 -50.10
C THR A 119 0.18 27.31 -48.91
N LEU A 120 0.25 26.23 -48.12
CA LEU A 120 1.14 26.14 -46.97
C LEU A 120 2.61 26.01 -47.39
N GLY A 121 2.90 25.30 -48.47
CA GLY A 121 4.24 25.20 -49.06
C GLY A 121 4.78 26.56 -49.51
N ALA A 122 3.94 27.40 -50.12
CA ALA A 122 4.33 28.76 -50.48
C ALA A 122 4.70 29.62 -49.26
N ALA A 123 4.02 29.40 -48.12
CA ALA A 123 4.33 30.08 -46.87
C ALA A 123 5.61 29.56 -46.18
N LEU A 124 6.02 28.32 -46.45
CA LEU A 124 7.27 27.72 -45.95
C LEU A 124 8.52 28.20 -46.70
N GLY A 125 8.38 28.67 -47.93
CA GLY A 125 9.47 29.22 -48.72
C GLY A 125 9.49 28.77 -50.19
N PRO A 126 10.33 29.40 -51.02
CA PRO A 126 10.37 29.16 -52.47
C PRO A 126 11.15 27.89 -52.85
N ALA A 127 11.76 27.18 -51.91
CA ALA A 127 12.62 26.04 -52.21
C ALA A 127 11.85 24.88 -52.88
N PRO A 128 12.49 24.17 -53.83
CA PRO A 128 11.96 22.92 -54.36
C PRO A 128 11.67 21.94 -53.21
N GLY A 129 10.41 21.54 -53.05
CA GLY A 129 9.97 20.60 -52.02
C GLY A 129 9.18 21.21 -50.85
N SER A 130 8.99 22.53 -50.77
CA SER A 130 8.19 23.16 -49.70
C SER A 130 6.75 22.65 -49.63
N THR A 131 6.12 22.43 -50.79
CA THR A 131 4.79 21.78 -50.89
C THR A 131 4.80 20.35 -50.35
N ALA A 132 5.86 19.58 -50.63
CA ALA A 132 5.97 18.20 -50.16
C ALA A 132 6.19 18.14 -48.65
N VAL A 133 6.94 19.08 -48.09
CA VAL A 133 7.15 19.21 -46.64
C VAL A 133 5.84 19.59 -45.95
N ALA A 134 5.07 20.55 -46.48
CA ALA A 134 3.76 20.90 -45.94
C ALA A 134 2.79 19.71 -45.98
N ALA A 135 2.73 18.99 -47.11
CA ALA A 135 1.92 17.78 -47.25
C ALA A 135 2.34 16.69 -46.26
N GLY A 136 3.66 16.43 -46.16
CA GLY A 136 4.23 15.43 -45.27
C GLY A 136 3.99 15.78 -43.80
N ALA A 137 4.11 17.05 -43.41
CA ALA A 137 3.80 17.51 -42.07
C ALA A 137 2.33 17.24 -41.71
N MET A 138 1.38 17.61 -42.56
CA MET A 138 -0.03 17.31 -42.30
C MET A 138 -0.31 15.81 -42.25
N ALA A 139 0.22 15.05 -43.21
CA ALA A 139 0.00 13.60 -43.33
C ALA A 139 0.65 12.80 -42.19
N PHE A 140 1.72 13.30 -41.58
CA PHE A 140 2.39 12.66 -40.45
C PHE A 140 1.80 13.09 -39.11
N PHE A 141 1.70 14.40 -38.87
CA PHE A 141 1.35 14.92 -37.56
C PHE A 141 -0.13 14.68 -37.21
N ALA A 142 -1.04 14.65 -38.18
CA ALA A 142 -2.46 14.38 -37.88
C ALA A 142 -2.68 12.92 -37.38
N PRO A 143 -2.24 11.86 -38.07
CA PRO A 143 -2.35 10.50 -37.55
C PRO A 143 -1.54 10.26 -36.27
N ALA A 144 -0.34 10.84 -36.16
CA ALA A 144 0.48 10.70 -34.96
C ALA A 144 -0.16 11.41 -33.75
N GLY A 145 -0.71 12.60 -33.95
CA GLY A 145 -1.50 13.31 -32.94
C GLY A 145 -2.71 12.51 -32.51
N PHE A 146 -3.44 11.90 -33.45
CA PHE A 146 -4.54 10.97 -33.16
C PHE A 146 -4.10 9.82 -32.26
N LEU A 147 -3.00 9.15 -32.61
CA LEU A 147 -2.49 8.03 -31.81
C LEU A 147 -2.13 8.48 -30.39
N VAL A 148 -1.46 9.62 -30.24
CA VAL A 148 -1.09 10.18 -28.92
C VAL A 148 -2.34 10.54 -28.12
N GLY A 149 -3.27 11.30 -28.68
CA GLY A 149 -4.51 11.67 -28.00
C GLY A 149 -5.34 10.45 -27.60
N TYR A 150 -5.42 9.45 -28.48
CA TYR A 150 -6.10 8.20 -28.22
C TYR A 150 -5.45 7.39 -27.08
N LEU A 151 -4.14 7.14 -27.15
CA LEU A 151 -3.43 6.37 -26.14
C LEU A 151 -3.43 7.06 -24.79
N TRP A 152 -3.22 8.38 -24.78
CA TRP A 152 -3.28 9.18 -23.55
C TRP A 152 -4.66 9.09 -22.90
N THR A 153 -5.72 9.27 -23.67
CA THR A 153 -7.09 9.21 -23.16
C THR A 153 -7.44 7.81 -22.65
N ARG A 154 -7.01 6.77 -23.37
CA ARG A 154 -7.30 5.39 -22.98
C ARG A 154 -6.55 4.95 -21.72
N THR A 155 -5.35 5.49 -21.47
CA THR A 155 -4.50 5.06 -20.36
C THR A 155 -4.55 6.05 -19.19
N ALA A 156 -3.91 7.20 -19.34
CA ALA A 156 -3.75 8.19 -18.28
C ALA A 156 -5.07 8.84 -17.87
N PHE A 157 -5.95 9.16 -18.82
CA PHE A 157 -7.24 9.80 -18.50
C PHE A 157 -8.21 8.82 -17.84
N THR A 158 -8.29 7.56 -18.30
CA THR A 158 -9.09 6.52 -17.61
C THR A 158 -8.60 6.27 -16.19
N GLU A 159 -7.28 6.18 -15.98
CA GLU A 159 -6.71 6.04 -14.63
C GLU A 159 -7.03 7.24 -13.73
N ALA A 160 -6.98 8.46 -14.28
CA ALA A 160 -7.35 9.67 -13.55
C ALA A 160 -8.84 9.70 -13.18
N LEU A 161 -9.72 9.22 -14.06
CA LEU A 161 -11.16 9.10 -13.78
C LEU A 161 -11.46 8.01 -12.75
N ASP A 162 -10.86 6.81 -12.88
CA ASP A 162 -10.98 5.74 -11.89
C ASP A 162 -10.45 6.18 -10.52
N ALA A 163 -9.35 6.93 -10.47
CA ALA A 163 -8.82 7.48 -9.23
C ALA A 163 -9.77 8.51 -8.59
N GLY A 164 -10.46 9.32 -9.39
CA GLY A 164 -11.44 10.30 -8.92
C GLY A 164 -12.79 9.72 -8.51
N GLU A 165 -13.21 8.57 -9.08
CA GLU A 165 -14.51 7.94 -8.81
C GLU A 165 -14.47 6.79 -7.80
N ARG A 166 -13.30 6.36 -7.34
CA ARG A 166 -13.16 5.39 -6.23
C ARG A 166 -13.51 6.03 -4.87
N VAL A 167 -14.73 6.53 -4.74
CA VAL A 167 -15.33 6.74 -3.42
C VAL A 167 -15.82 5.35 -2.98
N VAL A 168 -14.99 4.63 -2.23
CA VAL A 168 -15.46 3.42 -1.54
C VAL A 168 -16.52 3.86 -0.55
N PRO A 169 -17.78 3.40 -0.65
CA PRO A 169 -18.82 3.83 0.27
C PRO A 169 -18.43 3.49 1.70
N VAL A 170 -18.49 4.46 2.60
CA VAL A 170 -18.22 4.25 4.02
C VAL A 170 -19.10 3.14 4.57
N ALA A 171 -20.35 3.07 4.11
CA ALA A 171 -21.29 2.00 4.44
C ALA A 171 -20.74 0.58 4.18
N ALA A 172 -19.99 0.40 3.09
CA ALA A 172 -19.34 -0.87 2.75
C ALA A 172 -18.14 -1.13 3.66
N SER A 173 -17.28 -0.12 3.88
CA SER A 173 -16.12 -0.25 4.78
C SER A 173 -16.53 -0.58 6.21
N LEU A 174 -17.60 0.01 6.74
CA LEU A 174 -18.14 -0.33 8.07
C LEU A 174 -18.54 -1.81 8.19
N THR A 175 -19.14 -2.35 7.13
CA THR A 175 -19.52 -3.77 7.07
C THR A 175 -18.28 -4.66 7.06
N ASN A 176 -17.30 -4.32 6.22
CA ASN A 176 -16.06 -5.08 6.09
C ASN A 176 -15.24 -5.06 7.40
N VAL A 177 -15.14 -3.91 8.06
CA VAL A 177 -14.47 -3.78 9.36
C VAL A 177 -15.11 -4.72 10.38
N GLN A 178 -16.44 -4.68 10.50
CA GLN A 178 -17.17 -5.54 11.43
C GLN A 178 -16.92 -7.03 11.16
N GLU A 179 -16.99 -7.46 9.90
CA GLU A 179 -16.76 -8.85 9.50
C GLU A 179 -15.32 -9.31 9.79
N ILE A 180 -14.34 -8.50 9.37
CA ILE A 180 -12.92 -8.82 9.56
C ILE A 180 -12.60 -8.95 11.04
N VAL A 181 -13.00 -7.96 11.86
CA VAL A 181 -12.74 -7.98 13.31
C VAL A 181 -13.41 -9.17 13.98
N THR A 182 -14.67 -9.46 13.64
CA THR A 182 -15.40 -10.62 14.19
C THR A 182 -14.65 -11.92 13.90
N ARG A 183 -14.16 -12.10 12.66
CA ARG A 183 -13.38 -13.26 12.26
C ARG A 183 -12.05 -13.33 13.03
N THR A 184 -11.29 -12.24 13.07
CA THR A 184 -9.99 -12.18 13.75
C THR A 184 -10.13 -12.49 15.24
N VAL A 185 -11.11 -11.89 15.93
CA VAL A 185 -11.37 -12.15 17.36
C VAL A 185 -11.79 -13.59 17.58
N ARG A 186 -12.67 -14.15 16.74
CA ARG A 186 -13.11 -15.55 16.85
C ARG A 186 -11.95 -16.53 16.68
N GLN A 187 -11.10 -16.31 15.67
CA GLN A 187 -9.92 -17.14 15.41
C GLN A 187 -8.93 -17.07 16.57
N ALA A 188 -8.60 -15.87 17.04
CA ALA A 188 -7.71 -15.71 18.18
C ALA A 188 -8.29 -16.32 19.47
N SER A 189 -9.61 -16.29 19.66
CA SER A 189 -10.26 -16.88 20.85
C SER A 189 -10.32 -18.41 20.81
N SER A 190 -10.48 -19.03 19.63
CA SER A 190 -10.45 -20.49 19.50
C SER A 190 -9.08 -21.07 19.85
N ASP A 191 -8.00 -20.38 19.48
CA ASP A 191 -6.63 -20.78 19.80
C ASP A 191 -6.40 -20.84 21.32
N VAL A 192 -7.04 -19.93 22.07
CA VAL A 192 -7.01 -19.92 23.55
C VAL A 192 -7.76 -21.11 24.14
N GLY A 193 -8.97 -21.40 23.64
CA GLY A 193 -9.82 -22.47 24.14
C GLY A 193 -9.23 -23.87 24.01
N MET A 194 -8.40 -24.13 23.00
CA MET A 194 -7.63 -25.38 22.89
C MET A 194 -6.47 -25.42 23.90
N SER A 195 -5.67 -24.35 23.98
CA SER A 195 -4.47 -24.34 24.85
C SER A 195 -4.77 -24.34 26.36
N ALA A 196 -5.87 -23.72 26.80
CA ALA A 196 -6.26 -23.68 28.21
C ALA A 196 -6.72 -25.05 28.76
N PHE A 197 -7.16 -25.97 27.87
CA PHE A 197 -7.62 -27.30 28.23
C PHE A 197 -6.51 -28.37 28.15
N GLU A 198 -5.45 -28.15 27.37
CA GLU A 198 -4.44 -29.19 27.09
C GLU A 198 -3.17 -29.11 27.95
N ASP A 199 -2.66 -27.93 28.31
CA ASP A 199 -1.29 -27.85 28.85
C ASP A 199 -1.11 -27.52 30.34
N GLY A 200 -2.03 -26.79 31.00
CA GLY A 200 -1.82 -26.38 32.40
C GLY A 200 -0.56 -25.52 32.65
N LEU A 201 0.17 -25.14 31.59
CA LEU A 201 1.35 -24.28 31.58
C LEU A 201 0.89 -22.83 31.36
N ASP A 202 0.74 -22.06 32.44
CA ASP A 202 0.29 -20.66 32.38
C ASP A 202 1.48 -19.72 32.09
N HIS A 203 2.08 -19.81 30.89
CA HIS A 203 3.15 -18.88 30.42
C HIS A 203 2.64 -17.72 29.57
N ARG A 204 1.41 -17.85 29.08
CA ARG A 204 0.83 -16.93 28.10
C ARG A 204 0.24 -15.70 28.80
N GLU A 205 0.36 -14.51 28.19
CA GLU A 205 -0.22 -13.30 28.80
C GLU A 205 -1.75 -13.47 28.99
N PRO A 206 -2.27 -13.15 30.20
CA PRO A 206 -3.68 -13.29 30.46
C PRO A 206 -4.47 -12.36 29.55
N VAL A 207 -5.56 -12.88 28.97
CA VAL A 207 -6.52 -12.04 28.25
C VAL A 207 -7.16 -11.11 29.27
N HIS A 208 -6.69 -9.86 29.32
CA HIS A 208 -7.29 -8.87 30.21
C HIS A 208 -8.72 -8.59 29.76
N THR A 209 -9.65 -8.66 30.72
CA THR A 209 -10.98 -8.10 30.55
C THR A 209 -10.87 -6.58 30.56
N ALA A 210 -10.52 -6.01 29.40
CA ALA A 210 -10.62 -4.57 29.22
C ALA A 210 -12.07 -4.14 29.53
N PRO A 211 -12.28 -3.06 30.32
CA PRO A 211 -13.62 -2.52 30.53
C PRO A 211 -14.24 -2.22 29.15
N PRO A 212 -15.56 -2.39 29.00
CA PRO A 212 -16.24 -2.03 27.76
C PRO A 212 -15.85 -0.60 27.38
N HIS A 213 -15.49 -0.37 26.12
CA HIS A 213 -15.39 1.00 25.63
C HIS A 213 -16.80 1.58 25.68
N GLU A 214 -17.04 2.57 26.54
CA GLU A 214 -18.28 3.34 26.47
C GLU A 214 -18.21 4.16 25.18
N VAL A 215 -19.03 3.79 24.20
CA VAL A 215 -19.06 4.48 22.91
C VAL A 215 -20.07 5.62 23.02
N ALA A 216 -19.62 6.86 22.88
CA ALA A 216 -20.53 7.99 22.72
C ALA A 216 -21.33 7.80 21.41
N SER A 217 -22.56 8.31 21.35
CA SER A 217 -23.38 8.20 20.14
C SER A 217 -22.62 8.72 18.91
N THR A 218 -22.41 7.87 17.91
CA THR A 218 -21.71 8.24 16.67
C THR A 218 -22.67 9.01 15.76
N SER A 219 -22.78 10.32 16.00
CA SER A 219 -23.74 11.20 15.31
C SER A 219 -23.38 11.45 13.85
N ASP A 220 -22.08 11.48 13.55
CA ASP A 220 -21.53 11.77 12.24
C ASP A 220 -20.17 11.09 12.04
N LEU A 221 -19.64 11.23 10.83
CA LEU A 221 -18.43 10.55 10.39
C LEU A 221 -17.17 11.04 11.10
N VAL A 222 -17.13 12.31 11.53
CA VAL A 222 -15.98 12.88 12.25
C VAL A 222 -15.95 12.33 13.67
N VAL A 223 -17.11 12.29 14.33
CA VAL A 223 -17.25 11.69 15.67
C VAL A 223 -16.93 10.20 15.61
N LEU A 224 -17.43 9.47 14.62
CA LEU A 224 -17.10 8.06 14.43
C LEU A 224 -15.59 7.83 14.29
N TRP A 225 -14.92 8.61 13.43
CA TRP A 225 -13.49 8.43 13.20
C TRP A 225 -12.67 8.72 14.46
N ARG A 226 -13.04 9.74 15.24
CA ARG A 226 -12.40 10.03 16.53
C ARG A 226 -12.49 8.86 17.51
N GLU A 227 -13.66 8.23 17.62
CA GLU A 227 -13.83 7.04 18.47
C GLU A 227 -13.00 5.84 17.96
N ILE A 228 -12.85 5.70 16.65
CA ILE A 228 -11.96 4.70 16.05
C ILE A 228 -10.49 5.00 16.39
N GLU A 229 -10.06 6.26 16.26
CA GLU A 229 -8.71 6.69 16.63
C GLU A 229 -8.41 6.37 18.10
N ASP A 230 -9.33 6.67 19.02
CA ASP A 230 -9.19 6.36 20.45
C ASP A 230 -9.08 4.85 20.70
N VAL A 231 -9.81 4.03 19.93
CA VAL A 231 -9.67 2.57 19.97
C VAL A 231 -8.28 2.15 19.50
N LEU A 232 -7.82 2.64 18.36
CA LEU A 232 -6.54 2.29 17.74
C LEU A 232 -5.35 2.74 18.59
N ALA A 233 -5.37 3.97 19.12
CA ALA A 233 -4.36 4.47 20.05
C ALA A 233 -4.29 3.59 21.31
N GLY A 234 -5.43 3.15 21.83
CA GLY A 234 -5.48 2.20 22.96
C GLY A 234 -4.90 0.81 22.65
N LEU A 235 -4.77 0.42 21.38
CA LEU A 235 -4.10 -0.83 20.97
C LEU A 235 -2.57 -0.70 20.89
N LEU A 236 -2.02 0.52 20.85
CA LEU A 236 -0.58 0.77 20.77
C LEU A 236 0.17 0.60 22.09
N TYR A 237 -0.55 0.39 23.18
CA TYR A 237 0.05 0.10 24.48
C TYR A 237 1.22 -0.91 24.35
N PRO A 238 2.38 -0.68 24.99
CA PRO A 238 2.66 0.34 26.02
C PRO A 238 3.05 1.73 25.50
N LEU A 239 3.10 1.97 24.19
CA LEU A 239 3.34 3.30 23.64
C LEU A 239 2.11 4.19 23.89
N ASP A 240 2.38 5.45 24.25
CA ASP A 240 1.34 6.47 24.23
C ASP A 240 1.13 6.93 22.79
N GLY A 241 -0.05 6.64 22.25
CA GLY A 241 -0.42 7.00 20.89
C GLY A 241 -0.93 8.42 20.74
N ALA A 242 -1.05 9.19 21.83
CA ALA A 242 -1.71 10.50 21.81
C ALA A 242 -1.08 11.53 20.85
N ASP A 243 0.23 11.45 20.63
CA ASP A 243 0.97 12.38 19.78
C ASP A 243 1.22 11.84 18.34
N LEU A 244 0.77 10.61 18.03
CA LEU A 244 1.02 9.97 16.74
C LEU A 244 -0.09 10.27 15.73
N ALA A 245 0.28 10.41 14.46
CA ALA A 245 -0.70 10.52 13.40
C ALA A 245 -1.44 9.19 13.22
N PRO A 246 -2.73 9.18 12.82
CA PRO A 246 -3.50 7.94 12.67
C PRO A 246 -2.87 6.94 11.68
N GLU A 247 -2.23 7.44 10.63
CA GLU A 247 -1.48 6.62 9.68
C GLU A 247 -0.29 5.91 10.34
N GLU A 248 0.43 6.60 11.23
CA GLU A 248 1.54 6.03 12.00
C GLU A 248 1.03 4.98 12.99
N ILE A 249 -0.12 5.24 13.64
CA ILE A 249 -0.79 4.27 14.53
C ILE A 249 -1.14 3.00 13.75
N MET A 250 -1.78 3.13 12.60
CA MET A 250 -2.14 1.98 11.75
C MET A 250 -0.92 1.22 11.23
N GLU A 251 0.17 1.92 10.90
CA GLU A 251 1.43 1.30 10.47
C GLU A 251 2.05 0.48 11.60
N LEU A 252 2.16 1.05 12.81
CA LEU A 252 2.69 0.35 13.98
C LEU A 252 1.84 -0.87 14.36
N LEU A 253 0.51 -0.75 14.35
CA LEU A 253 -0.37 -1.89 14.63
C LEU A 253 -0.28 -3.00 13.57
N GLN A 254 -0.04 -2.64 12.30
CA GLN A 254 0.26 -3.60 11.24
C GLN A 254 1.61 -4.28 11.44
N ARG A 255 2.65 -3.51 11.80
CA ARG A 255 3.98 -4.05 12.12
C ARG A 255 3.94 -4.99 13.33
N ARG A 256 3.03 -4.78 14.27
CA ARG A 256 2.76 -5.68 15.39
C ARG A 256 1.86 -6.87 15.03
N GLY A 257 1.33 -6.94 13.81
CA GLY A 257 0.37 -7.96 13.39
C GLY A 257 -0.98 -7.92 14.12
N VAL A 258 -1.27 -6.84 14.85
CA VAL A 258 -2.55 -6.62 15.53
C VAL A 258 -3.62 -6.17 14.53
N LEU A 259 -3.21 -5.39 13.52
CA LEU A 259 -4.07 -4.91 12.45
C LEU A 259 -3.71 -5.61 11.13
N GLU A 260 -4.64 -6.40 10.58
CA GLU A 260 -4.43 -7.03 9.27
C GLU A 260 -4.44 -5.97 8.14
N PRO A 261 -3.65 -6.12 7.06
CA PRO A 261 -3.56 -5.10 6.00
C PRO A 261 -4.91 -4.70 5.39
N ARG A 262 -5.80 -5.68 5.21
CA ARG A 262 -7.16 -5.43 4.69
C ARG A 262 -7.98 -4.58 5.66
N LEU A 263 -7.86 -4.80 6.97
CA LEU A 263 -8.57 -4.00 7.97
C LEU A 263 -8.03 -2.56 7.99
N ALA A 264 -6.71 -2.40 7.91
CA ALA A 264 -6.06 -1.08 7.83
C ALA A 264 -6.53 -0.28 6.60
N GLN A 265 -6.71 -0.96 5.46
CA GLN A 265 -7.24 -0.34 4.25
C GLN A 265 -8.67 0.19 4.43
N GLU A 266 -9.56 -0.61 5.03
CA GLU A 266 -10.94 -0.18 5.27
C GLU A 266 -11.01 1.00 6.26
N LEU A 267 -10.19 0.97 7.30
CA LEU A 267 -10.07 2.08 8.25
C LEU A 267 -9.54 3.34 7.57
N SER A 268 -8.59 3.22 6.65
CA SER A 268 -8.06 4.35 5.87
C SER A 268 -9.12 4.98 4.97
N HIS A 269 -10.03 4.20 4.39
CA HIS A 269 -11.16 4.74 3.62
C HIS A 269 -12.12 5.55 4.51
N ILE A 270 -12.41 5.05 5.71
CA ILE A 270 -13.23 5.75 6.70
C ILE A 270 -12.54 7.05 7.15
N ALA A 271 -11.23 7.00 7.41
CA ALA A 271 -10.41 8.15 7.79
C ALA A 271 -10.47 9.25 6.73
N GLU A 272 -10.27 8.88 5.47
CA GLU A 272 -10.28 9.83 4.35
C GLU A 272 -11.66 10.49 4.20
N ALA A 273 -12.72 9.70 4.27
CA ALA A 273 -14.08 10.22 4.22
C ALA A 273 -14.38 11.16 5.41
N ALA A 274 -13.86 10.86 6.60
CA ALA A 274 -13.97 11.72 7.79
C ALA A 274 -13.22 13.05 7.61
N ARG A 275 -12.00 13.02 7.05
CA ARG A 275 -11.24 14.24 6.72
C ARG A 275 -11.98 15.11 5.70
N GLN A 276 -12.54 14.50 4.66
CA GLN A 276 -13.34 15.22 3.67
C GLN A 276 -14.58 15.86 4.32
N ALA A 277 -15.25 15.15 5.23
CA ALA A 277 -16.38 15.69 5.98
C ALA A 277 -15.97 16.86 6.90
N ALA A 278 -14.84 16.74 7.59
CA ALA A 278 -14.29 17.80 8.44
C ALA A 278 -13.91 19.06 7.64
N ALA A 279 -13.47 18.89 6.39
CA ALA A 279 -13.20 19.98 5.45
C ALA A 279 -14.47 20.62 4.84
N GLY A 280 -15.66 20.23 5.29
CA GLY A 280 -16.95 20.75 4.80
C GLY A 280 -17.58 19.93 3.67
N GLY A 281 -16.97 18.80 3.30
CA GLY A 281 -17.59 17.82 2.40
C GLY A 281 -18.87 17.24 2.99
N ARG A 282 -19.83 16.90 2.13
CA ARG A 282 -21.09 16.26 2.55
C ARG A 282 -21.07 14.79 2.12
N PRO A 283 -20.91 13.84 3.05
CA PRO A 283 -21.00 12.42 2.73
C PRO A 283 -22.39 12.08 2.16
N ALA A 284 -22.45 11.02 1.35
CA ALA A 284 -23.71 10.52 0.81
C ALA A 284 -24.73 10.24 1.94
N GLU A 285 -26.03 10.38 1.66
CA GLU A 285 -27.07 10.10 2.67
C GLU A 285 -27.01 8.64 3.16
N GLU A 286 -26.63 7.71 2.29
CA GLU A 286 -26.39 6.31 2.64
C GLU A 286 -25.28 6.16 3.68
N ASP A 287 -24.14 6.83 3.48
CA ASP A 287 -23.02 6.81 4.42
C ASP A 287 -23.39 7.45 5.76
N ARG A 288 -24.08 8.59 5.74
CA ARG A 288 -24.58 9.25 6.97
C ARG A 288 -25.55 8.37 7.74
N THR A 289 -26.40 7.62 7.03
CA THR A 289 -27.33 6.67 7.66
C THR A 289 -26.58 5.46 8.19
N ALA A 290 -25.62 4.92 7.44
CA ALA A 290 -24.79 3.81 7.88
C ALA A 290 -23.98 4.14 9.14
N VAL A 291 -23.38 5.34 9.22
CA VAL A 291 -22.66 5.81 10.41
C VAL A 291 -23.58 5.85 11.63
N ARG A 292 -24.77 6.46 11.51
CA ARG A 292 -25.74 6.54 12.63
C ARG A 292 -26.23 5.17 13.11
N VAL A 293 -26.43 4.23 12.19
CA VAL A 293 -26.99 2.91 12.50
C VAL A 293 -25.93 1.92 12.99
N ARG A 294 -24.72 1.95 12.40
CA ARG A 294 -23.68 0.92 12.60
C ARG A 294 -22.41 1.43 13.27
N GLY A 295 -22.15 2.74 13.27
CA GLY A 295 -20.89 3.32 13.75
C GLY A 295 -20.52 2.87 15.15
N ALA A 296 -21.46 2.96 16.09
CA ALA A 296 -21.21 2.55 17.48
C ALA A 296 -20.92 1.05 17.62
N ALA A 297 -21.58 0.20 16.84
CA ALA A 297 -21.32 -1.23 16.82
C ALA A 297 -19.94 -1.55 16.26
N VAL A 298 -19.51 -0.84 15.20
CA VAL A 298 -18.17 -1.00 14.61
C VAL A 298 -17.07 -0.62 15.60
N VAL A 299 -17.23 0.49 16.31
CA VAL A 299 -16.28 0.91 17.37
C VAL A 299 -16.22 -0.14 18.48
N ALA A 300 -17.37 -0.63 18.95
CA ALA A 300 -17.45 -1.65 19.97
C ALA A 300 -16.79 -2.97 19.54
N GLU A 301 -16.96 -3.39 18.28
CA GLU A 301 -16.29 -4.56 17.72
C GLU A 301 -14.78 -4.35 17.62
N LEU A 302 -14.31 -3.23 17.07
CA LEU A 302 -12.89 -2.89 17.02
C LEU A 302 -12.26 -2.91 18.42
N ALA A 303 -12.95 -2.41 19.44
CA ALA A 303 -12.48 -2.42 20.81
C ALA A 303 -12.25 -3.84 21.37
N LYS A 304 -12.89 -4.87 20.80
CA LYS A 304 -12.63 -6.27 21.19
C LYS A 304 -11.22 -6.73 20.80
N LEU A 305 -10.58 -6.09 19.82
CA LEU A 305 -9.18 -6.36 19.49
C LEU A 305 -8.26 -6.16 20.71
N ARG A 306 -8.61 -5.27 21.65
CA ARG A 306 -7.83 -5.06 22.89
C ARG A 306 -7.65 -6.35 23.70
N ARG A 307 -8.63 -7.27 23.64
CA ARG A 307 -8.57 -8.55 24.36
C ARG A 307 -7.64 -9.57 23.69
N VAL A 308 -7.53 -9.51 22.37
CA VAL A 308 -6.78 -10.50 21.58
C VAL A 308 -5.46 -9.95 21.04
N ALA A 309 -5.19 -8.65 21.19
CA ALA A 309 -3.99 -8.00 20.67
C ALA A 309 -2.68 -8.64 21.16
N PRO A 310 -2.50 -8.99 22.45
CA PRO A 310 -1.29 -9.70 22.90
C PRO A 310 -1.05 -11.01 22.15
N ARG A 311 -2.12 -11.75 21.85
CA ARG A 311 -2.04 -13.00 21.09
C ARG A 311 -1.76 -12.82 19.62
N LEU A 312 -2.37 -11.81 19.01
CA LEU A 312 -2.08 -11.46 17.63
C LEU A 312 -0.61 -11.07 17.46
N PHE A 313 -0.08 -10.30 18.43
CA PHE A 313 1.32 -9.91 18.49
C PHE A 313 2.24 -11.13 18.67
N GLU A 314 2.01 -11.97 19.68
CA GLU A 314 2.74 -13.22 19.92
C GLU A 314 2.81 -14.08 18.65
N ARG A 315 1.65 -14.35 18.03
CA ARG A 315 1.57 -15.13 16.80
C ARG A 315 2.34 -14.50 15.65
N HIS A 316 2.29 -13.18 15.52
CA HIS A 316 3.02 -12.46 14.49
C HIS A 316 4.53 -12.58 14.70
N VAL A 317 5.03 -12.36 15.91
CA VAL A 317 6.45 -12.53 16.25
C VAL A 317 6.93 -13.95 15.98
N LEU A 318 6.17 -14.97 16.40
CA LEU A 318 6.52 -16.37 16.18
C LEU A 318 6.51 -16.75 14.70
N HIS A 319 5.59 -16.21 13.92
CA HIS A 319 5.57 -16.38 12.46
C HIS A 319 6.81 -15.75 11.82
N THR A 320 7.12 -14.50 12.16
CA THR A 320 8.31 -13.79 11.67
C THR A 320 9.59 -14.52 12.07
N LEU A 321 9.68 -15.07 13.28
CA LEU A 321 10.82 -15.87 13.72
C LEU A 321 11.03 -17.12 12.87
N ARG A 322 9.95 -17.80 12.47
CA ARG A 322 10.03 -18.99 11.59
C ARG A 322 10.45 -18.63 10.18
N GLU A 323 9.89 -17.55 9.63
CA GLU A 323 10.21 -17.07 8.27
C GLU A 323 11.66 -16.56 8.15
N THR A 324 12.17 -15.96 9.23
CA THR A 324 13.54 -15.39 9.27
C THR A 324 14.59 -16.36 9.84
N ALA A 325 14.19 -17.59 10.20
CA ALA A 325 15.10 -18.59 10.75
C ALA A 325 16.20 -18.95 9.74
N ARG A 326 17.46 -18.91 10.19
CA ARG A 326 18.61 -19.24 9.35
C ARG A 326 18.70 -20.76 9.11
N ALA A 327 19.39 -21.16 8.03
CA ALA A 327 19.59 -22.56 7.71
C ALA A 327 20.24 -23.32 8.90
N GLY A 328 19.66 -24.48 9.25
CA GLY A 328 20.10 -25.29 10.39
C GLY A 328 19.45 -24.91 11.74
N TRP A 329 18.61 -23.87 11.78
CA TRP A 329 17.83 -23.56 12.96
C TRP A 329 16.55 -24.39 13.01
N ARG A 330 16.20 -24.86 14.20
CA ARG A 330 14.92 -25.50 14.50
C ARG A 330 14.16 -24.66 15.51
N VAL A 331 13.02 -24.12 15.10
CA VAL A 331 12.11 -23.34 15.95
C VAL A 331 11.04 -24.26 16.52
N LEU A 332 11.03 -24.45 17.83
CA LEU A 332 10.05 -25.23 18.58
C LEU A 332 9.08 -24.26 19.25
N ALA A 333 7.77 -24.44 19.05
CA ALA A 333 6.74 -23.64 19.71
C ALA A 333 6.35 -24.28 21.05
N ASP A 334 5.96 -23.44 22.01
CA ASP A 334 5.47 -23.84 23.33
C ASP A 334 6.34 -24.90 24.06
N PRO A 335 7.69 -24.79 24.09
CA PRO A 335 8.52 -25.73 24.84
C PRO A 335 8.25 -25.64 26.35
N SER A 336 8.32 -26.79 27.03
CA SER A 336 8.17 -26.88 28.49
C SER A 336 9.49 -27.28 29.16
N PHE A 337 9.80 -26.62 30.27
CA PHE A 337 10.98 -26.84 31.10
C PHE A 337 10.54 -27.00 32.57
N ASP A 338 10.59 -28.21 33.11
CA ASP A 338 10.19 -28.50 34.50
C ASP A 338 8.82 -27.91 34.90
N GLY A 339 7.85 -27.93 33.97
CA GLY A 339 6.50 -27.37 34.18
C GLY A 339 6.39 -25.87 33.91
N VAL A 340 7.41 -25.25 33.32
CA VAL A 340 7.40 -23.84 32.88
C VAL A 340 7.43 -23.79 31.35
N GLY A 341 6.36 -23.25 30.77
CA GLY A 341 6.29 -23.00 29.32
C GLY A 341 7.05 -21.75 28.91
N ALA A 342 7.51 -21.71 27.66
CA ALA A 342 7.96 -20.51 26.96
C ALA A 342 7.27 -20.42 25.59
N ASP A 343 7.26 -19.25 24.94
CA ASP A 343 6.56 -19.09 23.67
C ASP A 343 7.27 -19.84 22.52
N ALA A 344 8.61 -19.80 22.50
CA ALA A 344 9.41 -20.60 21.57
C ALA A 344 10.81 -20.93 22.08
N MET A 345 11.44 -21.91 21.45
CA MET A 345 12.87 -22.19 21.58
C MET A 345 13.49 -22.38 20.20
N VAL A 346 14.59 -21.68 19.93
CA VAL A 346 15.39 -21.84 18.72
C VAL A 346 16.61 -22.69 19.05
N ALA A 347 16.81 -23.78 18.31
CA ALA A 347 17.97 -24.66 18.45
C ALA A 347 18.85 -24.61 17.19
N ALA A 348 20.17 -24.55 17.36
CA ALA A 348 21.16 -24.64 16.29
C ALA A 348 22.30 -25.58 16.72
N GLY A 349 22.15 -26.87 16.38
CA GLY A 349 22.94 -27.94 16.99
C GLY A 349 22.56 -28.11 18.46
N ASP A 350 23.56 -28.14 19.36
CA ASP A 350 23.35 -28.27 20.81
C ASP A 350 23.04 -26.93 21.51
N ARG A 351 23.14 -25.81 20.78
CA ARG A 351 22.91 -24.47 21.32
C ARG A 351 21.43 -24.11 21.23
N THR A 352 20.91 -23.49 22.28
CA THR A 352 19.48 -23.17 22.37
C THR A 352 19.26 -21.76 22.91
N VAL A 353 18.27 -21.06 22.37
CA VAL A 353 17.80 -19.78 22.88
C VAL A 353 16.30 -19.91 23.14
N VAL A 354 15.87 -19.52 24.34
CA VAL A 354 14.46 -19.41 24.68
C VAL A 354 13.97 -18.04 24.23
N VAL A 355 12.84 -17.99 23.53
CA VAL A 355 12.24 -16.76 23.04
C VAL A 355 10.90 -16.56 23.74
N GLU A 356 10.73 -15.39 24.33
CA GLU A 356 9.49 -15.00 24.96
C GLU A 356 8.97 -13.70 24.36
N VAL A 357 7.67 -13.62 24.14
CA VAL A 357 6.98 -12.48 23.57
C VAL A 357 6.02 -11.90 24.60
N LYS A 358 6.15 -10.61 24.91
CA LYS A 358 5.28 -9.92 25.87
C LYS A 358 4.87 -8.54 25.35
N VAL A 359 3.64 -8.12 25.69
CA VAL A 359 3.16 -6.75 25.47
C VAL A 359 3.21 -5.94 26.77
N LEU A 360 3.37 -6.63 27.92
CA LEU A 360 3.46 -6.06 29.27
C LEU A 360 2.22 -5.23 29.64
N THR A 361 1.04 -5.77 29.34
CA THR A 361 -0.27 -5.17 29.64
C THR A 361 -0.47 -5.06 31.17
N GLY A 362 -0.19 -3.89 31.79
CA GLY A 362 -0.27 -3.73 33.25
C GLY A 362 0.24 -2.39 33.82
N ARG A 363 0.00 -2.11 35.11
CA ARG A 363 0.46 -0.86 35.76
C ARG A 363 1.99 -0.80 35.84
N VAL A 364 2.56 0.37 35.52
CA VAL A 364 4.01 0.66 35.40
C VAL A 364 4.90 -0.02 36.45
N GLY A 365 4.53 0.03 37.73
CA GLY A 365 5.34 -0.50 38.84
C GLY A 365 5.24 -2.01 39.13
N GLY A 366 4.24 -2.72 38.59
CA GLY A 366 4.11 -4.18 38.72
C GLY A 366 4.84 -4.94 37.62
N ARG A 367 4.93 -4.34 36.43
CA ARG A 367 5.44 -4.95 35.18
C ARG A 367 6.84 -5.56 35.33
N THR A 368 7.79 -4.78 35.86
CA THR A 368 9.18 -5.24 36.00
C THR A 368 9.28 -6.38 37.01
N ARG A 369 8.47 -6.38 38.06
CA ARG A 369 8.45 -7.44 39.07
C ARG A 369 7.86 -8.73 38.51
N ASP A 370 6.75 -8.64 37.79
CA ASP A 370 6.07 -9.81 37.21
C ASP A 370 6.92 -10.41 36.08
N LEU A 371 7.49 -9.57 35.22
CA LEU A 371 8.44 -9.99 34.20
C LEU A 371 9.67 -10.67 34.81
N PHE A 372 10.22 -10.12 35.90
CA PHE A 372 11.36 -10.71 36.59
C PHE A 372 11.02 -12.03 37.28
N ALA A 373 9.87 -12.11 37.96
CA ALA A 373 9.38 -13.33 38.58
C ALA A 373 9.18 -14.44 37.52
N TRP A 374 8.67 -14.07 36.35
CA TRP A 374 8.52 -14.97 35.21
C TRP A 374 9.88 -15.40 34.63
N LEU A 375 10.81 -14.47 34.36
CA LEU A 375 12.15 -14.78 33.86
C LEU A 375 12.93 -15.75 34.75
N ASN A 376 12.70 -15.71 36.07
CA ASN A 376 13.32 -16.61 37.03
C ASN A 376 12.72 -18.02 37.06
N ARG A 377 11.56 -18.25 36.42
CA ARG A 377 10.99 -19.59 36.26
C ARG A 377 11.63 -20.34 35.09
N LEU A 378 12.16 -19.62 34.10
CA LEU A 378 12.88 -20.24 32.99
C LEU A 378 14.22 -20.86 33.43
N PRO A 379 14.76 -21.84 32.66
CA PRO A 379 16.08 -22.42 32.93
C PRO A 379 17.16 -21.34 33.09
N PRO A 380 17.89 -21.29 34.23
CA PRO A 380 18.77 -20.18 34.56
C PRO A 380 20.06 -20.14 33.74
N ASP A 381 20.39 -21.22 33.04
CA ASP A 381 21.56 -21.42 32.18
C ASP A 381 21.28 -21.10 30.70
N LYS A 382 20.00 -21.11 30.28
CA LYS A 382 19.64 -20.86 28.89
C LYS A 382 19.57 -19.35 28.58
N PRO A 383 20.18 -18.88 27.48
CA PRO A 383 19.97 -17.52 27.02
C PRO A 383 18.51 -17.28 26.63
N VAL A 384 18.02 -16.08 26.93
CA VAL A 384 16.64 -15.66 26.67
C VAL A 384 16.63 -14.43 25.79
N LEU A 385 15.87 -14.49 24.71
CA LEU A 385 15.43 -13.34 23.94
C LEU A 385 14.03 -12.95 24.42
N LEU A 386 13.92 -11.78 25.04
CA LEU A 386 12.65 -11.19 25.42
C LEU A 386 12.23 -10.16 24.36
N VAL A 387 11.21 -10.50 23.58
CA VAL A 387 10.62 -9.63 22.56
C VAL A 387 9.46 -8.86 23.15
N LEU A 388 9.56 -7.54 23.14
CA LEU A 388 8.57 -6.65 23.74
C LEU A 388 7.92 -5.76 22.68
N ALA A 389 6.60 -5.59 22.77
CA ALA A 389 5.93 -4.51 22.05
C ALA A 389 6.38 -3.15 22.60
N GLY A 390 6.59 -2.17 21.71
CA GLY A 390 7.09 -0.84 22.07
C GLY A 390 8.42 -0.51 21.41
N ASP A 391 8.93 0.67 21.73
CA ASP A 391 10.22 1.18 21.29
C ASP A 391 11.23 1.26 22.44
N ARG A 392 12.43 1.76 22.16
CA ARG A 392 13.49 1.90 23.17
C ARG A 392 13.14 2.82 24.34
N SER A 393 12.20 3.76 24.17
CA SER A 393 11.76 4.64 25.27
C SER A 393 10.93 3.88 26.31
N THR A 394 10.33 2.76 25.92
CA THR A 394 9.50 1.90 26.78
C THR A 394 10.22 0.66 27.32
N ALA A 395 11.50 0.50 26.98
CA ALA A 395 12.29 -0.67 27.38
C ALA A 395 12.38 -0.80 28.91
N PRO A 396 12.01 -1.96 29.49
CA PRO A 396 12.15 -2.18 30.92
C PRO A 396 13.62 -2.37 31.30
N ASP A 397 13.98 -1.89 32.49
CA ASP A 397 15.27 -2.24 33.10
C ASP A 397 15.21 -3.69 33.59
N VAL A 398 15.95 -4.59 32.95
CA VAL A 398 16.01 -6.02 33.26
C VAL A 398 17.36 -6.32 33.92
N PRO A 399 17.40 -6.57 35.26
CA PRO A 399 18.66 -6.81 35.95
C PRO A 399 19.30 -8.14 35.50
N SER A 400 20.53 -8.08 34.98
CA SER A 400 21.28 -9.26 34.53
C SER A 400 21.87 -10.13 35.65
N ARG A 401 21.78 -9.69 36.91
CA ARG A 401 22.55 -10.25 38.04
C ARG A 401 22.08 -11.60 38.59
N TYR A 402 20.92 -12.12 38.14
CA TYR A 402 20.25 -13.24 38.80
C TYR A 402 20.21 -14.54 37.99
N ARG A 403 20.72 -14.55 36.75
CA ARG A 403 20.77 -15.75 35.92
C ARG A 403 22.12 -15.87 35.22
N ARG A 404 22.53 -17.10 34.86
CA ARG A 404 23.79 -17.36 34.14
C ARG A 404 23.64 -17.15 32.64
N GLY A 405 22.50 -17.55 32.08
CA GLY A 405 22.17 -17.32 30.68
C GLY A 405 21.89 -15.84 30.40
N ALA A 406 22.47 -15.32 29.33
CA ALA A 406 22.28 -13.93 28.88
C ALA A 406 20.79 -13.64 28.63
N VAL A 407 20.35 -12.42 28.96
CA VAL A 407 19.02 -11.92 28.60
C VAL A 407 19.20 -10.74 27.66
N ARG A 408 18.62 -10.85 26.46
CA ARG A 408 18.52 -9.74 25.52
C ARG A 408 17.08 -9.31 25.39
N VAL A 409 16.85 -8.00 25.46
CA VAL A 409 15.55 -7.40 25.17
C VAL A 409 15.56 -6.90 23.73
N LEU A 410 14.51 -7.19 22.97
CA LEU A 410 14.28 -6.67 21.62
C LEU A 410 12.98 -5.87 21.62
N MET A 411 13.07 -4.57 21.32
CA MET A 411 11.91 -3.69 21.24
C MET A 411 11.34 -3.72 19.82
N TRP A 412 10.19 -4.38 19.65
CA TRP A 412 9.67 -4.76 18.33
C TRP A 412 9.48 -3.57 17.38
N ASP A 413 8.95 -2.45 17.86
CA ASP A 413 8.62 -1.33 16.99
C ASP A 413 9.87 -0.65 16.41
N ALA A 414 11.03 -0.82 17.07
CA ALA A 414 12.32 -0.31 16.61
C ALA A 414 13.21 -1.37 15.96
N GLU A 415 13.09 -2.64 16.36
CA GLU A 415 14.11 -3.67 16.13
C GLU A 415 13.57 -4.97 15.53
N ALA A 416 12.32 -5.01 15.06
CA ALA A 416 11.72 -6.21 14.45
C ALA A 416 12.60 -6.85 13.35
N ASP A 417 13.22 -6.04 12.49
CA ASP A 417 14.08 -6.53 11.39
C ASP A 417 15.37 -7.22 11.88
N HIS A 418 15.73 -7.01 13.15
CA HIS A 418 16.90 -7.62 13.80
C HIS A 418 16.54 -8.87 14.63
N LEU A 419 15.32 -9.39 14.52
CA LEU A 419 14.88 -10.56 15.28
C LEU A 419 15.82 -11.77 15.10
N ALA A 420 16.13 -12.12 13.85
CA ALA A 420 17.03 -13.23 13.56
C ALA A 420 18.47 -12.94 14.01
N ASP A 421 18.96 -11.72 13.83
CA ASP A 421 20.30 -11.36 14.29
C ASP A 421 20.41 -11.46 15.82
N ALA A 422 19.35 -11.07 16.53
CA ALA A 422 19.29 -11.14 17.97
C ALA A 422 19.36 -12.57 18.52
N VAL A 423 18.66 -13.51 17.86
CA VAL A 423 18.78 -14.93 18.16
C VAL A 423 20.18 -15.45 17.84
N ALA A 424 20.75 -15.04 16.71
CA ALA A 424 22.07 -15.49 16.28
C ALA A 424 23.19 -15.08 17.25
N GLU A 425 23.14 -13.86 17.77
CA GLU A 425 24.08 -13.36 18.78
C GLU A 425 24.00 -14.18 20.07
N LEU A 426 22.80 -14.45 20.58
CA LEU A 426 22.63 -15.28 21.79
C LEU A 426 23.03 -16.75 21.58
N LEU A 427 22.95 -17.27 20.36
CA LEU A 427 23.49 -18.59 20.01
C LEU A 427 25.02 -18.56 19.91
N ALA A 428 25.63 -17.45 19.48
CA ALA A 428 27.08 -17.31 19.37
C ALA A 428 27.76 -17.18 20.74
N ASP A 429 27.17 -16.43 21.67
CA ASP A 429 27.71 -16.22 23.03
C ASP A 429 27.72 -17.48 23.91
N GLN A 430 27.14 -18.58 23.42
CA GLN A 430 27.22 -19.91 24.07
C GLN A 430 28.53 -20.65 23.74
N ASP A 431 29.44 -20.05 22.96
CA ASP A 431 30.73 -20.64 22.65
C ASP A 431 31.68 -20.57 23.86
N PRO A 432 32.13 -21.71 24.43
CA PRO A 432 33.01 -21.74 25.59
C PRO A 432 34.36 -21.02 25.40
N ALA A 433 34.76 -20.70 24.17
CA ALA A 433 35.95 -19.90 23.88
C ALA A 433 35.83 -18.40 24.22
N THR A 434 34.62 -17.89 24.49
CA THR A 434 34.36 -16.46 24.75
C THR A 434 34.02 -16.13 26.22
N LEU A 435 33.90 -17.14 27.08
CA LEU A 435 33.68 -16.92 28.52
C LEU A 435 35.00 -16.51 29.19
N PRO A 436 35.07 -15.39 29.93
CA PRO A 436 36.25 -15.09 30.75
C PRO A 436 36.42 -16.22 31.76
N ALA A 437 37.62 -16.81 31.79
CA ALA A 437 37.98 -17.85 32.73
C ALA A 437 37.54 -17.42 34.13
N SER A 438 36.64 -18.18 34.74
CA SER A 438 36.21 -17.99 36.11
C SER A 438 37.45 -18.03 37.01
N GLY A 439 37.90 -16.85 37.42
CA GLY A 439 38.90 -16.71 38.47
C GLY A 439 38.39 -17.38 39.75
N PRO A 440 39.27 -18.02 40.54
CA PRO A 440 38.86 -18.77 41.71
C PRO A 440 38.10 -17.85 42.67
N ALA A 441 36.94 -18.33 43.13
CA ALA A 441 36.20 -17.70 44.21
C ALA A 441 37.13 -17.53 45.41
N ALA A 442 37.35 -16.28 45.83
CA ALA A 442 38.04 -15.98 47.08
C ALA A 442 37.14 -16.42 48.27
N PRO A 443 37.75 -16.94 49.35
CA PRO A 443 37.07 -17.66 50.42
C PRO A 443 36.08 -16.82 51.25
#